data_AF-A0A535PM60-F1
#
_entry.id   AF-A0A535PM60-F1
#
_cell.length_a   1.000
_cell.length_b   1.000
_cell.length_c   1.000
_cell.angle_alpha   90.00
_cell.angle_beta   90.00
_cell.angle_gamma   90.00
#
_symmetry.space_group_name_H-M   'P 1'
#
loop_
_entity.id
_entity.type
_entity.pdbx_description
1 polymer ?
#
loop_
_entity_poly.entity_id
_entity_poly.type
_entity_poly.pdbx_seq_one_letter_code
_entity_poly.pdbx_strand_id
1 'polypeptide(L)'
;MPPRKRTSFAAPASPNGRARVAPWHRLRLDPDFLEEADLYHRGYRLVAGVDEVGRGCLAGPVVAGAVILPLGWKPDGLRDSKMLKPEDRERLADAVVEHAIAWSVAAVEPSVIDRINILQATLLATALAAARLPVRPDALLLDGTLHLADVTVHQRVIVDGDRLCASVAAASVVAKVFRDRLMVELDREYPGYDLASNKGYAAPEHRAGLRAFGTAPIHRLTFASCADVEQTTLWEAVGDGVGRVDPEGIEDGQELEPSERADDLVPVGS
;
A
#
# COMPACT_ATOMS: atom_id res chain seq x y z
N MET A 1 -37.82 11.49 -41.69
CA MET A 1 -36.89 10.42 -41.26
C MET A 1 -36.15 10.89 -40.00
N PRO A 2 -35.90 9.99 -39.02
CA PRO A 2 -35.97 10.25 -37.58
C PRO A 2 -34.69 10.82 -36.94
N PRO A 3 -34.74 11.30 -35.67
CA PRO A 3 -33.57 11.81 -34.96
C PRO A 3 -32.58 10.69 -34.60
N ARG A 4 -31.27 10.96 -34.79
CA ARG A 4 -30.18 10.06 -34.42
C ARG A 4 -30.12 9.89 -32.89
N LYS A 5 -30.42 8.69 -32.41
CA LYS A 5 -30.23 8.27 -31.02
C LYS A 5 -28.75 8.38 -30.64
N ARG A 6 -28.45 9.13 -29.57
CA ARG A 6 -27.16 9.06 -28.86
C ARG A 6 -27.10 7.73 -28.12
N THR A 7 -26.25 6.81 -28.56
CA THR A 7 -25.90 5.61 -27.80
C THR A 7 -24.86 6.00 -26.76
N SER A 8 -25.28 6.09 -25.49
CA SER A 8 -24.36 6.12 -24.35
C SER A 8 -23.69 4.75 -24.25
N PHE A 9 -22.38 4.68 -24.51
CA PHE A 9 -21.59 3.52 -24.13
C PHE A 9 -21.31 3.61 -22.63
N ALA A 10 -22.20 3.01 -21.82
CA ALA A 10 -21.84 2.64 -20.46
C ALA A 10 -20.87 1.45 -20.54
N ALA A 11 -19.73 1.55 -19.88
CA ALA A 11 -18.79 0.45 -19.77
C ALA A 11 -19.46 -0.70 -18.98
N PRO A 12 -19.36 -1.96 -19.44
CA PRO A 12 -19.90 -3.09 -18.69
C PRO A 12 -19.10 -3.28 -17.39
N ALA A 13 -19.81 -3.37 -16.27
CA ALA A 13 -19.22 -3.78 -15.00
C ALA A 13 -18.70 -5.22 -15.13
N SER A 14 -17.43 -5.45 -14.78
CA SER A 14 -16.80 -6.77 -14.78
C SER A 14 -17.29 -7.60 -13.56
N PRO A 15 -17.66 -8.88 -13.73
CA PRO A 15 -18.16 -9.72 -12.62
C PRO A 15 -17.10 -10.10 -11.58
N ASN A 16 -15.82 -9.94 -11.91
CA ASN A 16 -14.71 -10.19 -10.99
C ASN A 16 -13.99 -8.88 -10.71
N GLY A 17 -14.06 -8.41 -9.46
CA GLY A 17 -13.59 -7.12 -8.96
C GLY A 17 -12.07 -6.87 -8.98
N ARG A 18 -11.36 -7.33 -10.01
CA ARG A 18 -9.99 -6.89 -10.31
C ARG A 18 -10.06 -5.92 -11.48
N ALA A 19 -9.71 -4.66 -11.23
CA ALA A 19 -9.54 -3.67 -12.29
C ALA A 19 -8.51 -4.19 -13.29
N ARG A 20 -8.93 -4.46 -14.53
CA ARG A 20 -8.01 -4.84 -15.62
C ARG A 20 -7.24 -3.58 -16.01
N VAL A 21 -5.93 -3.56 -15.77
CA VAL A 21 -5.02 -2.57 -16.34
C VAL A 21 -5.24 -2.55 -17.85
N ALA A 22 -5.59 -1.38 -18.41
CA ALA A 22 -5.91 -1.31 -19.83
C ALA A 22 -4.67 -1.66 -20.68
N PRO A 23 -4.83 -2.33 -21.85
CA PRO A 23 -3.71 -2.92 -22.59
C PRO A 23 -2.57 -1.95 -22.96
N TRP A 24 -2.87 -0.66 -23.10
CA TRP A 24 -1.90 0.39 -23.44
C TRP A 24 -0.98 0.81 -22.30
N HIS A 25 -1.26 0.45 -21.04
CA HIS A 25 -0.37 0.75 -19.91
C HIS A 25 0.85 -0.18 -19.84
N ARG A 26 0.82 -1.35 -20.53
CA ARG A 26 1.92 -2.35 -20.46
C ARG A 26 3.21 -1.94 -21.19
N LEU A 27 3.20 -0.87 -21.98
CA LEU A 27 4.35 -0.41 -22.77
C LEU A 27 5.03 0.85 -22.21
N ARG A 28 4.53 1.41 -21.11
CA ARG A 28 5.07 2.66 -20.54
C ARG A 28 6.13 2.33 -19.48
N LEU A 29 7.33 2.85 -19.71
CA LEU A 29 8.45 2.75 -18.76
C LEU A 29 8.51 3.98 -17.83
N ASP A 30 8.01 5.13 -18.30
CA ASP A 30 7.99 6.38 -17.54
C ASP A 30 6.56 6.87 -17.32
N PRO A 31 6.26 7.40 -16.11
CA PRO A 31 4.97 8.00 -15.81
C PRO A 31 4.76 9.26 -16.66
N ASP A 32 3.53 9.43 -17.16
CA ASP A 32 3.12 10.57 -17.98
C ASP A 32 1.89 11.27 -17.37
N PHE A 33 1.34 12.24 -18.10
CA PHE A 33 0.22 13.08 -17.65
C PHE A 33 -1.13 12.64 -18.23
N LEU A 34 -1.26 11.43 -18.78
CA LEU A 34 -2.50 11.08 -19.50
C LEU A 34 -3.71 10.94 -18.58
N GLU A 35 -3.51 10.45 -17.35
CA GLU A 35 -4.59 10.34 -16.36
C GLU A 35 -5.00 11.71 -15.83
N GLU A 36 -4.02 12.58 -15.55
CA GLU A 36 -4.24 13.97 -15.18
C GLU A 36 -4.96 14.73 -16.30
N ALA A 37 -4.48 14.62 -17.54
CA ALA A 37 -5.04 15.32 -18.69
C ALA A 37 -6.50 14.94 -18.96
N ASP A 38 -6.86 13.65 -18.81
CA ASP A 38 -8.24 13.20 -18.93
C ASP A 38 -9.15 13.87 -17.86
N LEU A 39 -8.68 13.95 -16.61
CA LEU A 39 -9.40 14.66 -15.55
C LEU A 39 -9.50 16.17 -15.84
N TYR A 40 -8.43 16.78 -16.34
CA TYR A 40 -8.46 18.18 -16.77
C TYR A 40 -9.51 18.44 -17.87
N HIS A 41 -9.61 17.54 -18.85
CA HIS A 41 -10.60 17.62 -19.92
C HIS A 41 -12.04 17.47 -19.41
N ARG A 42 -12.23 16.72 -18.32
CA ARG A 42 -13.51 16.54 -17.62
C ARG A 42 -13.88 17.70 -16.68
N GLY A 43 -13.03 18.74 -16.58
CA GLY A 43 -13.31 19.97 -15.84
C GLY A 43 -12.61 20.07 -14.47
N TYR A 44 -11.92 19.02 -14.03
CA TYR A 44 -11.09 19.07 -12.82
C TYR A 44 -9.85 19.96 -13.06
N ARG A 45 -9.31 20.61 -12.04
CA ARG A 45 -8.13 21.50 -12.18
C ARG A 45 -7.03 21.15 -11.22
N LEU A 46 -7.36 20.80 -9.99
CA LEU A 46 -6.41 20.37 -8.97
C LEU A 46 -6.48 18.85 -8.84
N VAL A 47 -5.60 18.15 -9.57
CA VAL A 47 -5.50 16.69 -9.54
C VAL A 47 -4.32 16.29 -8.67
N ALA A 48 -4.57 15.59 -7.58
CA ALA A 48 -3.53 15.08 -6.70
C ALA A 48 -3.27 13.59 -6.96
N GLY A 49 -2.01 13.21 -7.12
CA GLY A 49 -1.59 11.82 -7.02
C GLY A 49 -1.28 11.46 -5.57
N VAL A 50 -1.59 10.23 -5.17
CA VAL A 50 -1.40 9.74 -3.81
C VAL A 50 -0.86 8.31 -3.86
N ASP A 51 0.18 8.04 -3.07
CA ASP A 51 0.78 6.71 -2.92
C ASP A 51 1.29 6.48 -1.48
N GLU A 52 1.37 5.21 -1.07
CA GLU A 52 1.87 4.79 0.23
C GLU A 52 3.21 4.05 0.17
N VAL A 53 3.90 4.06 1.31
CA VAL A 53 5.12 3.28 1.52
C VAL A 53 5.16 2.70 2.93
N GLY A 54 5.80 1.53 3.04
CA GLY A 54 6.05 0.88 4.33
C GLY A 54 4.97 -0.08 4.78
N ARG A 55 4.02 -0.45 3.92
CA ARG A 55 2.93 -1.36 4.29
C ARG A 55 3.42 -2.71 4.81
N GLY A 56 4.46 -3.27 4.18
CA GLY A 56 5.05 -4.57 4.54
C GLY A 56 6.20 -4.54 5.56
N CYS A 57 6.49 -3.39 6.19
CA CYS A 57 7.57 -3.29 7.16
C CYS A 57 7.15 -3.84 8.54
N LEU A 58 8.10 -4.42 9.26
CA LEU A 58 7.94 -4.85 10.65
C LEU A 58 8.05 -3.67 11.63
N ALA A 59 8.82 -2.64 11.28
CA ALA A 59 9.04 -1.46 12.11
C ALA A 59 8.75 -0.15 11.36
N GLY A 60 8.44 0.88 12.14
CA GLY A 60 8.13 2.23 11.70
C GLY A 60 6.71 2.39 11.12
N PRO A 61 6.32 3.62 10.81
CA PRO A 61 4.97 3.92 10.34
C PRO A 61 4.73 3.44 8.91
N VAL A 62 3.45 3.38 8.55
CA VAL A 62 3.02 3.49 7.14
C VAL A 62 2.91 4.97 6.81
N VAL A 63 3.45 5.37 5.65
CA VAL A 63 3.50 6.77 5.23
C VAL A 63 2.83 6.90 3.88
N ALA A 64 1.99 7.91 3.70
CA ALA A 64 1.44 8.29 2.41
C ALA A 64 1.85 9.72 2.04
N GLY A 65 2.13 9.94 0.77
CA GLY A 65 2.36 11.25 0.18
C GLY A 65 1.20 11.63 -0.72
N ALA A 66 0.87 12.92 -0.80
CA ALA A 66 -0.04 13.46 -1.79
C ALA A 66 0.61 14.63 -2.50
N VAL A 67 0.53 14.69 -3.83
CA VAL A 67 1.21 15.70 -4.66
C VAL A 67 0.30 16.17 -5.78
N ILE A 68 0.19 17.48 -5.94
CA ILE A 68 -0.42 18.15 -7.09
C ILE A 68 0.70 18.76 -7.94
N LEU A 69 0.91 18.21 -9.14
CA LEU A 69 1.88 18.76 -10.09
C LEU A 69 1.23 19.77 -11.04
N PRO A 70 1.97 20.79 -11.52
CA PRO A 70 1.57 21.54 -12.70
C PRO A 70 1.44 20.61 -13.91
N LEU A 71 0.34 20.70 -14.64
CA LEU A 71 0.12 19.87 -15.83
C LEU A 71 1.22 20.13 -16.87
N GLY A 72 1.89 19.08 -17.31
CA GLY A 72 2.98 19.15 -18.29
C GLY A 72 4.36 19.39 -17.70
N TRP A 73 4.48 19.51 -16.37
CA TRP A 73 5.78 19.59 -15.70
C TRP A 73 5.98 18.42 -14.73
N LYS A 74 7.03 17.64 -14.96
CA LYS A 74 7.58 16.66 -14.01
C LYS A 74 9.10 16.75 -14.04
N PRO A 75 9.80 16.41 -12.95
CA PRO A 75 11.26 16.38 -12.97
C PRO A 75 11.78 15.26 -13.88
N ASP A 76 12.91 15.52 -14.54
CA ASP A 76 13.54 14.55 -15.43
C ASP A 76 13.99 13.30 -14.67
N GLY A 77 13.66 12.14 -15.22
CA GLY A 77 13.95 10.84 -14.60
C GLY A 77 12.97 10.41 -13.51
N LEU A 78 11.84 11.13 -13.33
CA LEU A 78 10.74 10.65 -12.50
C LEU A 78 10.21 9.31 -13.04
N ARG A 79 10.30 8.28 -12.22
CA ARG A 79 9.88 6.89 -12.45
C ARG A 79 9.61 6.23 -11.10
N ASP A 80 9.21 4.95 -11.11
CA ASP A 80 9.00 4.15 -9.89
C ASP A 80 10.16 4.37 -8.90
N SER A 81 9.81 4.82 -7.69
CA SER A 81 10.75 5.15 -6.61
C SER A 81 11.69 3.99 -6.26
N LYS A 82 11.24 2.74 -6.48
CA LYS A 82 12.00 1.51 -6.23
C LYS A 82 13.11 1.29 -7.26
N MET A 83 12.97 1.86 -8.46
CA MET A 83 13.97 1.79 -9.54
C MET A 83 15.03 2.90 -9.46
N LEU A 84 14.87 3.85 -8.53
CA LEU A 84 15.76 4.98 -8.34
C LEU A 84 16.82 4.70 -7.28
N LYS A 85 18.04 5.15 -7.52
CA LYS A 85 19.10 5.19 -6.50
C LYS A 85 18.71 6.18 -5.39
N PRO A 86 19.19 6.00 -4.15
CA PRO A 86 18.90 6.92 -3.05
C PRO A 86 19.19 8.38 -3.38
N GLU A 87 20.36 8.71 -3.96
CA GLU A 87 20.71 10.10 -4.27
C GLU A 87 19.80 10.71 -5.34
N ASP A 88 19.43 9.91 -6.36
CA ASP A 88 18.50 10.34 -7.39
C ASP A 88 17.10 10.58 -6.82
N ARG A 89 16.66 9.72 -5.89
CA ARG A 89 15.36 9.83 -5.24
C ARG A 89 15.27 11.08 -4.38
N GLU A 90 16.32 11.41 -3.61
CA GLU A 90 16.36 12.65 -2.82
C GLU A 90 16.31 13.89 -3.71
N ARG A 91 17.13 13.94 -4.76
CA ARG A 91 17.11 15.04 -5.74
C ARG A 91 15.71 15.22 -6.37
N LEU A 92 15.06 14.11 -6.73
CA LEU A 92 13.72 14.13 -7.30
C LEU A 92 12.67 14.61 -6.29
N ALA A 93 12.75 14.16 -5.04
CA ALA A 93 11.84 14.61 -3.99
C ALA A 93 11.98 16.12 -3.75
N ASP A 94 13.21 16.64 -3.68
CA ASP A 94 13.45 18.07 -3.52
C ASP A 94 12.90 18.88 -4.70
N ALA A 95 13.10 18.40 -5.94
CA ALA A 95 12.55 19.03 -7.13
C ALA A 95 11.01 19.03 -7.14
N VAL A 96 10.38 17.92 -6.72
CA VAL A 96 8.91 17.84 -6.58
C VAL A 96 8.42 18.82 -5.52
N VAL A 97 9.05 18.85 -4.34
CA VAL A 97 8.67 19.74 -3.23
C VAL A 97 8.76 21.21 -3.62
N GLU A 98 9.76 21.58 -4.42
CA GLU A 98 9.99 22.96 -4.88
C GLU A 98 8.96 23.42 -5.92
N HIS A 99 8.54 22.54 -6.83
CA HIS A 99 7.76 22.93 -8.02
C HIS A 99 6.31 22.44 -8.02
N ALA A 100 5.95 21.51 -7.13
CA ALA A 100 4.57 21.08 -6.98
C ALA A 100 3.69 22.28 -6.59
N ILE A 101 2.47 22.30 -7.12
CA ILE A 101 1.44 23.27 -6.72
C ILE A 101 1.15 23.11 -5.23
N ALA A 102 1.07 21.87 -4.78
CA ALA A 102 0.88 21.51 -3.40
C ALA A 102 1.36 20.09 -3.16
N TRP A 103 1.83 19.82 -1.94
CA TRP A 103 2.16 18.49 -1.50
C TRP A 103 1.94 18.35 0.00
N SER A 104 1.87 17.13 0.48
CA SER A 104 1.75 16.80 1.90
C SER A 104 2.22 15.36 2.15
N VAL A 105 2.52 15.07 3.41
CA VAL A 105 2.84 13.72 3.88
C VAL A 105 2.06 13.44 5.16
N ALA A 106 1.63 12.19 5.32
CA ALA A 106 1.06 11.70 6.57
C ALA A 106 1.66 10.34 6.94
N ALA A 107 1.97 10.19 8.23
CA ALA A 107 2.46 8.95 8.81
C ALA A 107 1.45 8.43 9.84
N VAL A 108 1.26 7.11 9.87
CA VAL A 108 0.45 6.42 10.87
C VAL A 108 1.35 5.45 11.63
N GLU A 109 1.49 5.71 12.92
CA GLU A 109 2.44 5.03 13.80
C GLU A 109 2.12 3.54 14.03
N PRO A 110 3.13 2.70 14.35
CA PRO A 110 2.95 1.27 14.67
C PRO A 110 1.84 1.00 15.69
N SER A 111 1.76 1.79 16.76
CA SER A 111 0.72 1.62 17.77
C SER A 111 -0.70 1.80 17.22
N VAL A 112 -0.89 2.67 16.22
CA VAL A 112 -2.17 2.84 15.53
C VAL A 112 -2.41 1.65 14.60
N ILE A 113 -1.38 1.26 13.82
CA ILE A 113 -1.44 0.09 12.92
C ILE A 113 -1.91 -1.15 13.67
N ASP A 114 -1.34 -1.41 14.85
CA ASP A 114 -1.71 -2.56 15.67
C ASP A 114 -3.17 -2.50 16.17
N ARG A 115 -3.73 -1.31 16.38
CA ARG A 115 -5.12 -1.14 16.80
C ARG A 115 -6.13 -1.29 15.68
N ILE A 116 -5.80 -0.80 14.48
CA ILE A 116 -6.78 -0.69 13.38
C ILE A 116 -6.48 -1.60 12.19
N ASN A 117 -5.41 -2.39 12.24
CA ASN A 117 -4.81 -3.16 11.16
C ASN A 117 -4.14 -2.33 10.05
N ILE A 118 -3.26 -2.98 9.28
CA ILE A 118 -2.44 -2.33 8.26
C ILE A 118 -3.25 -1.76 7.09
N LEU A 119 -4.37 -2.39 6.72
CA LEU A 119 -5.23 -1.91 5.65
C LEU A 119 -5.89 -0.58 6.03
N GLN A 120 -6.50 -0.52 7.21
CA GLN A 120 -7.14 0.72 7.68
C GLN A 120 -6.11 1.81 7.99
N ALA A 121 -4.93 1.44 8.50
CA ALA A 121 -3.85 2.40 8.71
C ALA A 121 -3.32 2.98 7.39
N THR A 122 -3.27 2.18 6.32
CA THR A 122 -2.93 2.66 4.98
C THR A 122 -3.98 3.64 4.48
N LEU A 123 -5.27 3.27 4.55
CA LEU A 123 -6.38 4.16 4.18
C LEU A 123 -6.36 5.47 4.99
N LEU A 124 -6.07 5.39 6.29
CA LEU A 124 -5.94 6.54 7.17
C LEU A 124 -4.77 7.43 6.75
N ALA A 125 -3.59 6.87 6.48
CA ALA A 125 -2.44 7.64 6.00
C ALA A 125 -2.76 8.36 4.68
N THR A 126 -3.35 7.65 3.71
CA THR A 126 -3.75 8.18 2.41
C THR A 126 -4.79 9.30 2.55
N ALA A 127 -5.82 9.11 3.39
CA ALA A 127 -6.83 10.13 3.68
C ALA A 127 -6.22 11.37 4.36
N LEU A 128 -5.34 11.17 5.34
CA LEU A 128 -4.65 12.26 6.03
C LEU A 128 -3.72 13.03 5.09
N ALA A 129 -3.00 12.35 4.21
CA ALA A 129 -2.15 13.00 3.21
C ALA A 129 -3.00 13.89 2.30
N ALA A 130 -4.05 13.35 1.69
CA ALA A 130 -4.95 14.13 0.84
C ALA A 130 -5.61 15.32 1.58
N ALA A 131 -6.02 15.13 2.83
CA ALA A 131 -6.65 16.18 3.65
C ALA A 131 -5.67 17.28 4.11
N ARG A 132 -4.38 16.97 4.23
CA ARG A 132 -3.32 17.91 4.64
C ARG A 132 -2.76 18.75 3.49
N LEU A 133 -3.18 18.51 2.25
CA LEU A 133 -2.79 19.36 1.14
C LEU A 133 -3.19 20.82 1.44
N PRO A 134 -2.31 21.81 1.26
CA PRO A 134 -2.61 23.21 1.53
C PRO A 134 -3.70 23.78 0.62
N VAL A 135 -3.98 23.12 -0.50
CA VAL A 135 -5.11 23.40 -1.38
C VAL A 135 -5.94 22.15 -1.54
N ARG A 136 -7.27 22.31 -1.56
CA ARG A 136 -8.18 21.18 -1.70
C ARG A 136 -8.13 20.64 -3.15
N PRO A 137 -7.82 19.35 -3.37
CA PRO A 137 -7.88 18.77 -4.70
C PRO A 137 -9.32 18.62 -5.19
N ASP A 138 -9.52 18.75 -6.50
CA ASP A 138 -10.80 18.45 -7.16
C ASP A 138 -10.92 16.95 -7.47
N ALA A 139 -9.79 16.28 -7.69
CA ALA A 139 -9.70 14.85 -7.94
C ALA A 139 -8.44 14.23 -7.35
N LEU A 140 -8.53 12.95 -6.97
CA LEU A 140 -7.45 12.11 -6.49
C LEU A 140 -7.18 10.98 -7.47
N LEU A 141 -5.91 10.77 -7.80
CA LEU A 141 -5.36 9.59 -8.46
C LEU A 141 -4.67 8.75 -7.38
N LEU A 142 -5.19 7.56 -7.09
CA LEU A 142 -4.71 6.70 -6.01
C LEU A 142 -3.98 5.48 -6.57
N ASP A 143 -2.79 5.16 -6.05
CA ASP A 143 -2.10 3.93 -6.42
C ASP A 143 -2.80 2.66 -5.90
N GLY A 144 -2.70 1.58 -6.68
CA GLY A 144 -3.10 0.25 -6.29
C GLY A 144 -4.58 -0.05 -6.47
N THR A 145 -5.23 -0.48 -5.39
CA THR A 145 -6.62 -0.99 -5.42
C THR A 145 -7.52 -0.37 -4.35
N LEU A 146 -6.99 0.56 -3.57
CA LEU A 146 -7.68 1.12 -2.42
C LEU A 146 -8.42 2.40 -2.80
N HIS A 147 -9.64 2.52 -2.31
CA HIS A 147 -10.48 3.70 -2.46
C HIS A 147 -10.77 4.27 -1.06
N LEU A 148 -10.75 5.60 -0.94
CA LEU A 148 -11.08 6.26 0.32
C LEU A 148 -12.60 6.33 0.49
N ALA A 149 -13.13 5.64 1.49
CA ALA A 149 -14.51 5.79 1.91
C ALA A 149 -14.73 7.21 2.47
N ASP A 150 -15.98 7.69 2.38
CA ASP A 150 -16.42 8.95 3.00
C ASP A 150 -15.68 10.22 2.54
N VAL A 151 -14.98 10.16 1.41
CA VAL A 151 -14.34 11.31 0.76
C VAL A 151 -15.17 11.73 -0.45
N THR A 152 -15.66 12.98 -0.44
CA THR A 152 -16.49 13.54 -1.53
C THR A 152 -15.69 13.96 -2.77
N VAL A 153 -14.36 13.99 -2.68
CA VAL A 153 -13.47 14.34 -3.80
C VAL A 153 -13.56 13.24 -4.85
N HIS A 154 -13.53 13.58 -6.14
CA HIS A 154 -13.54 12.57 -7.19
C HIS A 154 -12.29 11.68 -7.07
N GLN A 155 -12.45 10.36 -7.13
CA GLN A 155 -11.34 9.43 -7.00
C GLN A 155 -11.23 8.55 -8.24
N ARG A 156 -10.00 8.29 -8.67
CA ARG A 156 -9.67 7.27 -9.65
C ARG A 156 -8.53 6.42 -9.09
N VAL A 157 -8.80 5.14 -8.94
CA VAL A 157 -7.82 4.15 -8.48
C VAL A 157 -7.12 3.56 -9.70
N ILE A 158 -5.80 3.57 -9.70
CA ILE A 158 -4.96 3.12 -10.82
C ILE A 158 -4.01 2.05 -10.29
N VAL A 159 -4.15 0.83 -10.81
CA VAL A 159 -3.19 -0.24 -10.53
C VAL A 159 -1.86 0.12 -11.20
N ASP A 160 -0.77 0.04 -10.43
CA ASP A 160 0.58 0.47 -10.83
C ASP A 160 0.62 1.96 -11.25
N GLY A 161 -0.13 2.81 -10.53
CA GLY A 161 -0.24 4.24 -10.78
C GLY A 161 1.11 4.95 -10.67
N ASP A 162 2.00 4.50 -9.78
CA ASP A 162 3.37 5.02 -9.65
C ASP A 162 4.22 4.88 -10.92
N ARG A 163 3.87 3.94 -11.80
CA ARG A 163 4.53 3.73 -13.10
C ARG A 163 3.86 4.47 -14.25
N LEU A 164 2.60 4.88 -14.07
CA LEU A 164 1.74 5.35 -15.16
C LEU A 164 1.43 6.84 -15.07
N CYS A 165 1.31 7.36 -13.85
CA CYS A 165 0.80 8.68 -13.56
C CYS A 165 1.89 9.52 -12.88
N ALA A 166 2.20 10.68 -13.47
CA ALA A 166 3.27 11.55 -12.99
C ALA A 166 3.04 12.04 -11.57
N SER A 167 1.81 12.42 -11.22
CA SER A 167 1.48 12.88 -9.87
C SER A 167 1.56 11.76 -8.83
N VAL A 168 1.15 10.53 -9.16
CA VAL A 168 1.28 9.36 -8.26
C VAL A 168 2.76 8.99 -8.10
N ALA A 169 3.54 8.99 -9.17
CA ALA A 169 4.98 8.77 -9.12
C ALA A 169 5.70 9.82 -8.25
N ALA A 170 5.30 11.10 -8.34
CA ALA A 170 5.84 12.15 -7.49
C ALA A 170 5.47 11.94 -6.02
N ALA A 171 4.23 11.55 -5.73
CA ALA A 171 3.78 11.21 -4.39
C ALA A 171 4.55 10.02 -3.79
N SER A 172 4.82 8.98 -4.58
CA SER A 172 5.60 7.81 -4.15
C SER A 172 7.02 8.18 -3.75
N VAL A 173 7.68 9.03 -4.55
CA VAL A 173 9.03 9.52 -4.29
C VAL A 173 9.06 10.35 -3.00
N VAL A 174 8.13 11.29 -2.83
CA VAL A 174 8.05 12.14 -1.62
C VAL A 174 7.80 11.30 -0.37
N ALA A 175 6.83 10.37 -0.43
CA ALA A 175 6.53 9.47 0.68
C ALA A 175 7.73 8.58 1.06
N LYS A 176 8.41 8.03 0.04
CA LYS A 176 9.57 7.15 0.21
C LYS A 176 10.75 7.88 0.84
N VAL A 177 11.09 9.08 0.36
CA VAL A 177 12.19 9.87 0.93
C VAL A 177 11.89 10.28 2.36
N PHE A 178 10.66 10.74 2.64
CA PHE A 178 10.26 11.06 4.01
C PHE A 178 10.41 9.86 4.94
N ARG A 179 9.85 8.70 4.55
CA ARG A 179 9.92 7.48 5.36
C ARG A 179 11.36 7.00 5.54
N ASP A 180 12.18 7.03 4.49
CA ASP A 180 13.56 6.55 4.57
C ASP A 180 14.42 7.41 5.50
N ARG A 181 14.19 8.73 5.54
CA ARG A 181 14.82 9.66 6.50
C ARG A 181 14.38 9.33 7.93
N LEU A 182 13.08 9.14 8.16
CA LEU A 182 12.56 8.74 9.46
C LEU A 182 13.14 7.42 9.95
N MET A 183 13.28 6.41 9.09
CA MET A 183 13.88 5.13 9.50
C MET A 183 15.37 5.26 9.88
N VAL A 184 16.10 6.20 9.28
CA VAL A 184 17.50 6.50 9.68
C VAL A 184 17.55 7.17 11.04
N GLU A 185 16.58 8.02 11.36
CA GLU A 185 16.46 8.63 12.69
C GLU A 185 16.12 7.57 13.74
N LEU A 186 15.16 6.69 13.45
CA LEU A 186 14.78 5.59 14.34
C LEU A 186 15.93 4.60 14.57
N ASP A 187 16.81 4.38 13.59
CA ASP A 187 18.01 3.54 13.78
C ASP A 187 18.96 4.09 14.84
N ARG A 188 19.04 5.42 14.96
CA ARG A 188 19.89 6.08 15.98
C ARG A 188 19.27 5.97 17.37
N GLU A 189 17.94 6.01 17.46
CA GLU A 189 17.21 5.88 18.72
C GLU A 189 17.11 4.42 19.19
N TYR A 190 16.95 3.49 18.25
CA TYR A 190 16.84 2.05 18.47
C TYR A 190 17.94 1.31 17.71
N PRO A 191 19.20 1.36 18.19
CA PRO A 191 20.30 0.67 17.52
C PRO A 191 20.16 -0.85 17.62
N GLY A 192 20.73 -1.56 16.65
CA GLY A 192 20.80 -3.04 16.66
C GLY A 192 19.81 -3.73 15.71
N TYR A 193 18.91 -2.98 15.08
CA TYR A 193 17.94 -3.51 14.10
C TYR A 193 18.28 -3.18 12.64
N ASP A 194 19.36 -2.41 12.40
CA ASP A 194 19.85 -1.99 11.05
C ASP A 194 18.78 -1.25 10.21
N LEU A 195 17.93 -0.46 10.87
CA LEU A 195 16.80 0.24 10.26
C LEU A 195 17.25 1.29 9.24
N ALA A 196 18.46 1.84 9.40
CA ALA A 196 19.04 2.76 8.44
C ALA A 196 19.25 2.11 7.07
N SER A 197 19.56 0.81 7.03
CA SER A 197 19.74 0.04 5.81
C SER A 197 18.42 -0.58 5.35
N ASN A 198 17.80 -1.40 6.20
CA ASN A 198 16.64 -2.22 5.83
C ASN A 198 15.31 -1.48 5.88
N LYS A 199 15.26 -0.25 6.38
CA LYS A 199 14.05 0.61 6.45
C LYS A 199 12.85 -0.04 7.15
N GLY A 200 13.13 -0.94 8.09
CA GLY A 200 12.13 -1.68 8.85
C GLY A 200 11.53 -2.87 8.11
N TYR A 201 11.98 -3.24 6.91
CA TYR A 201 11.58 -4.49 6.25
C TYR A 201 12.15 -5.71 6.98
N ALA A 202 11.57 -6.89 6.75
CA ALA A 202 11.96 -8.16 7.40
C ALA A 202 13.30 -8.73 6.84
N ALA A 203 14.34 -7.90 6.76
CA ALA A 203 15.67 -8.31 6.34
C ALA A 203 16.33 -9.22 7.40
N PRO A 204 17.29 -10.07 7.01
CA PRO A 204 18.01 -10.95 7.94
C PRO A 204 18.58 -10.21 9.17
N GLU A 205 19.13 -9.02 8.96
CA GLU A 205 19.74 -8.18 9.98
C GLU A 205 18.69 -7.67 10.98
N HIS A 206 17.51 -7.26 10.48
CA HIS A 206 16.40 -6.83 11.31
C HIS A 206 15.87 -7.98 12.19
N ARG A 207 15.71 -9.18 11.61
CA ARG A 207 15.29 -10.38 12.35
C ARG A 207 16.33 -10.81 13.38
N ALA A 208 17.62 -10.67 13.07
CA ALA A 208 18.70 -10.89 14.03
C ALA A 208 18.61 -9.91 15.20
N GLY A 209 18.35 -8.62 14.92
CA GLY A 209 18.10 -7.60 15.94
C GLY A 209 16.90 -7.93 16.83
N LEU A 210 15.77 -8.34 16.23
CA LEU A 210 14.58 -8.79 16.95
C LEU A 210 14.86 -9.97 17.89
N ARG A 211 15.67 -10.95 17.46
CA ARG A 211 16.08 -12.08 18.30
C ARG A 211 17.02 -11.67 19.44
N ALA A 212 17.91 -10.73 19.19
CA ALA A 212 18.93 -10.31 20.16
C ALA A 212 18.38 -9.32 21.21
N PHE A 213 17.53 -8.39 20.78
CA PHE A 213 17.08 -7.25 21.61
C PHE A 213 15.58 -7.27 21.93
N GLY A 214 14.81 -8.20 21.33
CA GLY A 214 13.36 -8.20 21.43
C GLY A 214 12.72 -7.10 20.59
N THR A 215 11.40 -6.91 20.76
CA THR A 215 10.65 -5.83 20.12
C THR A 215 10.84 -4.50 20.87
N ALA A 216 10.56 -3.41 20.18
CA ALA A 216 10.62 -2.03 20.67
C ALA A 216 9.35 -1.27 20.24
N PRO A 217 9.03 -0.09 20.82
CA PRO A 217 7.80 0.67 20.51
C PRO A 217 7.59 0.99 19.01
N ILE A 218 8.66 0.96 18.22
CA ILE A 218 8.64 1.16 16.77
C ILE A 218 8.18 -0.06 15.97
N HIS A 219 8.04 -1.23 16.59
CA HIS A 219 7.62 -2.47 15.94
C HIS A 219 6.11 -2.61 15.91
N ARG A 220 5.61 -3.27 14.86
CA ARG A 220 4.18 -3.60 14.67
C ARG A 220 3.91 -4.97 15.27
N LEU A 221 3.48 -4.98 16.53
CA LEU A 221 3.41 -6.19 17.34
C LEU A 221 2.39 -7.21 16.80
N THR A 222 1.42 -6.76 16.01
CA THR A 222 0.42 -7.63 15.37
C THR A 222 0.92 -8.34 14.11
N PHE A 223 2.12 -8.02 13.62
CA PHE A 223 2.69 -8.70 12.46
C PHE A 223 3.32 -10.02 12.90
N ALA A 224 3.05 -11.12 12.19
CA ALA A 224 3.47 -12.47 12.58
C ALA A 224 4.98 -12.58 12.91
N SER A 225 5.85 -11.92 12.15
CA SER A 225 7.30 -11.92 12.40
C SER A 225 7.75 -11.12 13.65
N CYS A 226 6.86 -10.31 14.24
CA CYS A 226 7.08 -9.64 15.53
C CYS A 226 6.35 -10.34 16.68
N ALA A 227 5.25 -11.04 16.39
CA ALA A 227 4.40 -11.71 17.38
C ALA A 227 5.04 -12.98 17.95
N ASP A 228 5.91 -13.66 17.19
CA ASP A 228 6.49 -14.94 17.60
C ASP A 228 8.00 -15.00 17.36
N VAL A 229 8.77 -14.89 18.45
CA VAL A 229 10.22 -15.17 18.44
C VAL A 229 10.49 -16.62 18.03
N GLU A 230 9.56 -17.55 18.35
CA GLU A 230 9.60 -18.98 17.96
C GLU A 230 9.13 -19.27 16.52
N GLN A 231 8.33 -18.40 15.88
CA GLN A 231 7.95 -18.60 14.47
C GLN A 231 8.98 -18.09 13.47
N THR A 232 9.90 -17.22 13.91
CA THR A 232 11.03 -16.83 13.06
C THR A 232 11.90 -18.05 12.72
N THR A 233 12.06 -18.99 13.67
CA THR A 233 12.70 -20.29 13.44
C THR A 233 11.91 -21.22 12.51
N LEU A 234 10.57 -21.11 12.48
CA LEU A 234 9.73 -21.89 11.55
C LEU A 234 9.84 -21.38 10.10
N TRP A 235 9.94 -20.08 9.87
CA TRP A 235 10.13 -19.55 8.51
C TRP A 235 11.53 -19.87 7.95
N GLU A 236 12.56 -19.90 8.82
CA GLU A 236 13.91 -20.34 8.45
C GLU A 236 14.00 -21.85 8.21
N ALA A 237 13.17 -22.66 8.90
CA ALA A 237 13.05 -24.10 8.65
C ALA A 237 12.33 -24.45 7.33
N VAL A 238 11.60 -23.50 6.73
CA VAL A 238 10.86 -23.65 5.46
C VAL A 238 11.63 -23.11 4.25
N GLY A 239 12.94 -22.82 4.39
CA GLY A 239 13.80 -22.33 3.30
C GLY A 239 13.64 -23.11 1.98
N ASP A 240 13.53 -22.37 0.86
CA ASP A 240 13.61 -22.78 -0.56
C ASP A 240 13.07 -24.17 -0.96
N GLY A 241 12.02 -24.62 -0.28
CA GLY A 241 11.49 -25.97 -0.42
C GLY A 241 9.96 -26.02 -0.43
N VAL A 242 9.29 -25.06 -1.08
CA VAL A 242 7.88 -25.25 -1.41
C VAL A 242 7.80 -26.24 -2.57
N GLY A 243 7.82 -27.52 -2.22
CA GLY A 243 7.31 -28.58 -3.07
C GLY A 243 5.88 -28.22 -3.48
N ARG A 244 5.65 -28.20 -4.79
CA ARG A 244 4.36 -28.00 -5.43
C ARG A 244 3.33 -28.91 -4.76
N VAL A 245 2.34 -28.35 -4.06
CA VAL A 245 1.21 -29.13 -3.57
C VAL A 245 0.37 -29.49 -4.79
N ASP A 246 0.35 -30.78 -5.12
CA ASP A 246 -0.44 -31.32 -6.22
C ASP A 246 -1.94 -31.22 -5.83
N PRO A 247 -2.79 -30.55 -6.62
CA PRO A 247 -4.18 -30.30 -6.24
C PRO A 247 -5.10 -31.52 -6.39
N GLU A 248 -4.59 -32.70 -6.75
CA GLU A 248 -5.40 -33.90 -7.05
C GLU A 248 -5.65 -34.82 -5.83
N GLY A 249 -5.28 -34.41 -4.61
CA GLY A 249 -5.40 -35.26 -3.41
C GLY A 249 -6.48 -34.88 -2.40
N ILE A 250 -7.33 -33.89 -2.68
CA ILE A 250 -8.43 -33.52 -1.77
C ILE A 250 -9.67 -34.32 -2.17
N GLU A 251 -9.88 -35.47 -1.51
CA GLU A 251 -11.17 -36.17 -1.56
C GLU A 251 -12.21 -35.39 -0.73
N ASP A 252 -13.29 -35.01 -1.41
CA ASP A 252 -14.45 -34.32 -0.86
C ASP A 252 -15.22 -35.18 0.16
N GLY A 253 -15.59 -34.56 1.28
CA GLY A 253 -16.86 -34.80 1.96
C GLY A 253 -16.94 -35.98 2.94
N GLN A 254 -16.99 -35.66 4.24
CA GLN A 254 -18.03 -36.22 5.11
C GLN A 254 -18.59 -35.13 6.03
N GLU A 255 -19.86 -34.80 5.81
CA GLU A 255 -20.72 -34.03 6.70
C GLU A 255 -20.84 -34.73 8.06
N LEU A 256 -20.65 -33.97 9.14
CA LEU A 256 -21.06 -34.40 10.48
C LEU A 256 -22.44 -33.78 10.77
N GLU A 257 -23.46 -34.62 10.71
CA GLU A 257 -24.86 -34.30 11.06
C GLU A 257 -25.04 -34.08 12.58
N PRO A 258 -25.87 -33.12 13.02
CA PRO A 258 -26.08 -32.84 14.44
C PRO A 258 -27.46 -33.29 14.96
N SER A 259 -27.52 -34.34 15.79
CA SER A 259 -28.58 -34.61 16.80
C SER A 259 -28.27 -35.97 17.47
N GLU A 260 -28.51 -36.28 18.74
CA GLU A 260 -29.68 -36.05 19.61
C GLU A 260 -29.27 -36.07 21.10
N ARG A 261 -30.17 -35.53 21.93
CA ARG A 261 -30.09 -35.50 23.39
C ARG A 261 -30.49 -36.85 24.01
N ALA A 262 -29.91 -37.08 25.19
CA ALA A 262 -30.53 -37.59 26.43
C ALA A 262 -31.19 -38.98 26.46
N ASP A 263 -30.98 -39.59 27.63
CA ASP A 263 -31.74 -40.67 28.26
C ASP A 263 -31.51 -42.09 27.73
N ASP A 264 -30.77 -42.88 28.51
CA ASP A 264 -31.31 -44.16 28.98
C ASP A 264 -30.69 -44.60 30.32
N LEU A 265 -31.58 -45.04 31.21
CA LEU A 265 -31.38 -45.44 32.60
C LEU A 265 -30.78 -46.87 32.74
N VAL A 266 -29.84 -47.04 33.69
CA VAL A 266 -29.72 -48.03 34.81
C VAL A 266 -30.45 -49.40 34.62
N PRO A 267 -29.93 -50.61 35.02
CA PRO A 267 -29.43 -50.83 36.39
C PRO A 267 -28.46 -52.01 36.78
N VAL A 268 -28.02 -51.94 38.05
CA VAL A 268 -27.66 -52.99 39.07
C VAL A 268 -26.21 -53.49 39.28
N GLY A 269 -25.76 -53.35 40.55
CA GLY A 269 -24.86 -54.27 41.30
C GLY A 269 -23.51 -53.64 41.69
N SER A 270 -23.07 -53.49 42.94
CA SER A 270 -23.45 -54.04 44.26
C SER A 270 -23.09 -53.03 45.35
#